data_AF-A0A2R7L0C2-F1
#
_entry.id   AF-A0A2R7L0C2-F1
#
_cell.length_a   1.000
_cell.length_b   1.000
_cell.length_c   1.000
_cell.angle_alpha   90.00
_cell.angle_beta   90.00
_cell.angle_gamma   90.00
#
_symmetry.space_group_name_H-M   'P 1'
#
loop_
_entity.id
_entity.type
_entity.pdbx_description
1 polymer ?
#
loop_
_entity_poly.entity_id
_entity_poly.type
_entity_poly.pdbx_seq_one_letter_code
_entity_poly.pdbx_strand_id
1 'polypeptide(L)'
;MIFGFSFKQKMKIAAFLFFIMCSTMLIRMLEDKSIKNMSNAFVSMYHDRLIPATDLFFLAENVYAKRYLLEEALNPERTVEISFIELKKKLGSYNKNIDSLVRKYEGTFLIKKEKSQLADLKTKLRDGIIIENNIITMAEIHTLAEGRHLFEASGKTAYNNISEKLSELSRIQTDAGEELIRESESIVSGSKLYSTAQVCLAIFIGIMIVNLVLTSKVANITNDRFKLN
;
A
#
# COMPACT_ATOMS: atom_id res chain seq x y z
N MET A 1 -19.50 5.02 66.57
CA MET A 1 -18.68 4.41 65.49
C MET A 1 -19.44 4.37 64.15
N ILE A 2 -20.04 5.49 63.70
CA ILE A 2 -20.96 5.52 62.53
C ILE A 2 -20.29 6.12 61.28
N PHE A 3 -19.21 6.89 61.44
CA PHE A 3 -18.47 7.49 60.32
C PHE A 3 -17.68 6.49 59.46
N GLY A 4 -17.37 5.29 59.97
CA GLY A 4 -16.61 4.28 59.24
C GLY A 4 -17.37 3.61 58.08
N PHE A 5 -18.70 3.55 58.15
CA PHE A 5 -19.52 2.95 57.09
C PHE A 5 -19.68 3.88 55.87
N SER A 6 -19.90 5.18 56.11
CA SER A 6 -19.98 6.20 55.05
C SER A 6 -18.65 6.36 54.30
N PHE A 7 -17.52 6.32 55.02
CA PHE A 7 -16.19 6.46 54.42
C PHE A 7 -15.83 5.27 53.50
N LYS A 8 -16.17 4.03 53.90
CA LYS A 8 -15.97 2.84 53.07
C LYS A 8 -16.79 2.88 51.78
N GLN A 9 -18.02 3.38 51.81
CA GLN A 9 -18.85 3.56 50.61
C GLN A 9 -18.29 4.64 49.67
N LYS A 10 -17.88 5.79 50.21
CA LYS A 10 -17.26 6.87 49.43
C LYS A 10 -15.96 6.41 48.75
N MET A 11 -15.11 5.65 49.45
CA MET A 11 -13.89 5.09 48.87
C MET A 11 -14.14 4.05 47.78
N LYS A 12 -15.17 3.20 47.92
CA LYS A 12 -15.57 2.26 46.86
C LYS A 12 -16.02 3.00 45.59
N ILE A 13 -16.81 4.06 45.73
CA ILE A 13 -17.26 4.89 44.61
C ILE A 13 -16.08 5.59 43.94
N ALA A 14 -15.16 6.17 44.71
CA ALA A 14 -13.96 6.82 44.20
C ALA A 14 -13.03 5.84 43.45
N ALA A 15 -12.80 4.65 44.02
CA ALA A 15 -12.00 3.61 43.36
C ALA A 15 -12.64 3.11 42.06
N PHE A 16 -13.96 2.96 42.04
CA PHE A 16 -14.71 2.58 40.85
C PHE A 16 -14.63 3.64 39.74
N LEU A 17 -14.81 4.93 40.08
CA LEU A 17 -14.65 6.04 39.14
C LEU A 17 -13.22 6.13 38.60
N PHE A 18 -12.22 5.94 39.46
CA PHE A 18 -10.83 5.91 39.04
C PHE A 18 -10.56 4.77 38.05
N PHE A 19 -11.09 3.57 38.32
CA PHE A 19 -10.95 2.43 37.43
C PHE A 19 -11.59 2.67 36.05
N ILE A 20 -12.76 3.30 36.01
CA ILE A 20 -13.41 3.71 34.76
C ILE A 20 -12.55 4.71 34.00
N MET A 21 -12.00 5.71 34.68
CA MET A 21 -11.17 6.73 34.06
C MET A 21 -9.90 6.12 33.46
N CYS A 22 -9.23 5.22 34.18
CA CYS A 22 -8.10 4.47 33.65
C CYS A 22 -8.50 3.61 32.44
N SER A 23 -9.64 2.91 32.51
CA SER A 23 -10.10 2.04 31.43
C SER A 23 -10.39 2.82 30.14
N THR A 24 -11.10 3.95 30.26
CA THR A 24 -11.41 4.82 29.11
C THR A 24 -10.17 5.49 28.52
N MET A 25 -9.20 5.88 29.36
CA MET A 25 -7.92 6.42 28.89
C MET A 25 -7.10 5.36 28.14
N LEU A 26 -7.02 4.14 28.65
CA LEU A 26 -6.34 3.03 27.97
C LEU A 26 -6.99 2.69 26.64
N ILE A 27 -8.32 2.61 26.58
CA ILE A 27 -9.06 2.38 25.34
C ILE A 27 -8.73 3.47 24.31
N ARG A 28 -8.78 4.74 24.72
CA ARG A 28 -8.46 5.87 23.83
C ARG A 28 -7.03 5.81 23.30
N MET A 29 -6.06 5.45 24.14
CA MET A 29 -4.67 5.25 23.71
C MET A 29 -4.52 4.12 22.69
N LEU A 30 -5.29 3.03 22.84
CA LEU A 30 -5.31 1.93 21.88
C LEU A 30 -5.98 2.33 20.56
N GLU A 31 -7.08 3.07 20.60
CA GLU A 31 -7.74 3.62 19.41
C GLU A 31 -6.82 4.58 18.64
N ASP A 32 -6.17 5.53 19.35
CA ASP A 32 -5.22 6.46 18.72
C ASP A 32 -4.06 5.72 18.04
N LYS A 33 -3.58 4.62 18.63
CA LYS A 33 -2.53 3.77 18.02
C LYS A 33 -3.06 3.05 16.78
N SER A 34 -4.27 2.50 16.84
CA SER A 34 -4.93 1.85 15.70
C SER A 34 -5.12 2.83 14.53
N ILE A 35 -5.58 4.05 14.79
CA ILE A 35 -5.77 5.10 13.78
C ILE A 35 -4.43 5.47 13.14
N LYS A 36 -3.37 5.66 13.94
CA LYS A 36 -2.03 5.97 13.41
C LYS A 36 -1.49 4.86 12.53
N ASN A 37 -1.64 3.60 12.93
CA ASN A 37 -1.19 2.47 12.14
C ASN A 37 -1.95 2.39 10.80
N MET A 38 -3.27 2.62 10.82
CA MET A 38 -4.08 2.66 9.59
C MET A 38 -3.65 3.81 8.67
N SER A 39 -3.38 4.99 9.23
CA SER A 39 -2.86 6.13 8.47
C SER A 39 -1.52 5.79 7.81
N ASN A 40 -0.62 5.13 8.52
CA ASN A 40 0.69 4.73 7.97
C ASN A 40 0.54 3.68 6.86
N ALA A 41 -0.37 2.71 7.04
CA ALA A 41 -0.65 1.71 6.00
C ALA A 41 -1.20 2.38 4.73
N PHE A 42 -2.07 3.38 4.85
CA PHE A 42 -2.55 4.15 3.70
C PHE A 42 -1.43 4.94 3.01
N VAL A 43 -0.57 5.63 3.77
CA VAL A 43 0.58 6.36 3.24
C VAL A 43 1.54 5.42 2.50
N SER A 44 1.82 4.23 3.07
CA SER A 44 2.68 3.22 2.44
C SER A 44 2.01 2.62 1.19
N MET A 45 0.72 2.31 1.24
CA MET A 45 -0.03 1.83 0.07
C MET A 45 0.02 2.84 -1.08
N TYR A 46 -0.04 4.15 -0.78
CA TYR A 46 0.07 5.18 -1.80
C TYR A 46 1.51 5.35 -2.31
N HIS A 47 2.46 5.67 -1.43
CA HIS A 47 3.83 6.04 -1.82
C HIS A 47 4.71 4.85 -2.19
N ASP A 48 4.55 3.70 -1.53
CA ASP A 48 5.43 2.55 -1.70
C ASP A 48 4.84 1.48 -2.63
N ARG A 49 3.52 1.51 -2.91
CA ARG A 49 2.86 0.49 -3.76
C ARG A 49 2.18 1.05 -4.99
N LEU A 50 1.30 2.05 -4.85
CA LEU A 50 0.55 2.59 -5.98
C LEU A 50 1.43 3.39 -6.96
N ILE A 51 2.26 4.31 -6.44
CA ILE A 51 3.17 5.09 -7.29
C ILE A 51 4.17 4.17 -8.02
N PRO A 52 4.85 3.22 -7.36
CA PRO A 52 5.79 2.34 -8.05
C PRO A 52 5.11 1.39 -9.04
N ALA A 53 3.88 0.92 -8.78
CA ALA A 53 3.09 0.16 -9.75
C ALA A 53 2.77 0.99 -11.01
N THR A 54 2.47 2.28 -10.84
CA THR A 54 2.26 3.21 -11.96
C THR A 54 3.54 3.43 -12.77
N ASP A 55 4.69 3.55 -12.10
CA ASP A 55 5.98 3.66 -12.78
C ASP A 55 6.32 2.38 -13.58
N LEU A 56 6.02 1.19 -13.05
CA LEU A 56 6.16 -0.08 -13.77
C LEU A 56 5.24 -0.16 -14.99
N PHE A 57 4.01 0.35 -14.87
CA PHE A 57 3.08 0.44 -16.00
C PHE A 57 3.65 1.30 -17.13
N PHE A 58 4.13 2.51 -16.84
CA PHE A 58 4.74 3.36 -17.86
C PHE A 58 6.02 2.75 -18.44
N LEU A 59 6.78 2.00 -17.65
CA LEU A 59 7.95 1.28 -18.13
C LEU A 59 7.54 0.21 -19.15
N ALA A 60 6.49 -0.57 -18.85
CA ALA A 60 5.94 -1.56 -19.78
C ALA A 60 5.41 -0.91 -21.07
N GLU A 61 4.76 0.25 -20.97
CA GLU A 61 4.30 1.02 -22.14
C GLU A 61 5.47 1.43 -23.04
N ASN A 62 6.56 1.95 -22.47
CA ASN A 62 7.75 2.31 -23.24
C ASN A 62 8.39 1.07 -23.90
N VAL A 63 8.47 -0.07 -23.21
CA VAL A 63 9.00 -1.33 -23.77
C VAL A 63 8.12 -1.82 -24.92
N TYR A 64 6.79 -1.78 -24.76
CA TYR A 64 5.86 -2.15 -25.81
C TYR A 64 5.97 -1.22 -27.02
N ALA A 65 6.06 0.09 -26.80
CA ALA A 65 6.21 1.07 -27.87
C ALA A 65 7.50 0.85 -28.66
N LYS A 66 8.62 0.51 -27.99
CA LYS A 66 9.87 0.13 -28.67
C LYS A 66 9.71 -1.10 -29.55
N ARG A 67 9.08 -2.15 -29.01
CA ARG A 67 8.81 -3.38 -29.75
C ARG A 67 7.97 -3.09 -31.00
N TYR A 68 6.87 -2.37 -30.83
CA TYR A 68 5.98 -1.99 -31.91
C TYR A 68 6.70 -1.17 -32.98
N LEU A 69 7.51 -0.19 -32.56
CA LEU A 69 8.29 0.63 -33.47
C LEU A 69 9.28 -0.20 -34.30
N LEU A 70 9.91 -1.21 -33.69
CA LEU A 70 10.84 -2.10 -34.37
C LEU A 70 10.12 -3.08 -35.31
N GLU A 71 8.97 -3.62 -34.91
CA GLU A 71 8.11 -4.46 -35.74
C GLU A 71 7.64 -3.71 -36.99
N GLU A 72 7.17 -2.47 -36.82
CA GLU A 72 6.71 -1.60 -37.92
C GLU A 72 7.87 -1.13 -38.81
N ALA A 73 9.06 -0.95 -38.25
CA ALA A 73 10.27 -0.66 -39.03
C ALA A 73 10.69 -1.83 -39.90
N LEU A 74 10.48 -3.07 -39.45
CA LEU A 74 10.92 -4.28 -40.16
C LEU A 74 9.79 -4.90 -41.02
N ASN A 75 8.63 -4.26 -41.12
CA ASN A 75 7.50 -4.77 -41.87
C ASN A 75 7.79 -4.77 -43.39
N PRO A 76 7.73 -5.93 -44.08
CA PRO A 76 7.99 -6.02 -45.51
C PRO A 76 6.92 -5.34 -46.37
N GLU A 77 5.69 -5.14 -45.86
CA GLU A 77 4.58 -4.51 -46.60
C GLU A 77 4.56 -2.98 -46.46
N ARG A 78 5.59 -2.41 -45.83
CA ARG A 78 5.72 -0.99 -45.58
C ARG A 78 5.78 -0.19 -46.90
N THR A 79 5.02 0.90 -46.93
CA THR A 79 4.94 1.81 -48.09
C THR A 79 5.92 2.97 -48.04
N VAL A 80 6.50 3.27 -46.87
CA VAL A 80 7.39 4.42 -46.63
C VAL A 80 8.81 3.95 -46.27
N GLU A 81 9.82 4.46 -46.97
CA GLU A 81 11.23 4.14 -46.71
C GLU A 81 11.64 4.40 -45.25
N ILE A 82 12.52 3.56 -44.71
CA ILE A 82 12.94 3.64 -43.31
C ILE A 82 14.14 4.57 -43.19
N SER A 83 14.00 5.62 -42.38
CA SER A 83 15.15 6.35 -41.86
C SER A 83 15.69 5.66 -40.61
N PHE A 84 16.78 4.89 -40.75
CA PHE A 84 17.43 4.23 -39.62
C PHE A 84 17.97 5.23 -38.57
N ILE A 85 18.33 6.44 -39.00
CA ILE A 85 18.74 7.53 -38.11
C ILE A 85 17.57 7.96 -37.21
N GLU A 86 16.38 8.16 -37.78
CA GLU A 86 15.19 8.52 -37.01
C GLU A 86 14.72 7.37 -36.10
N LEU A 87 14.79 6.13 -36.58
CA LEU A 87 14.48 4.94 -35.80
C LEU A 87 15.36 4.86 -34.54
N LYS A 88 16.70 4.94 -34.72
CA LYS A 88 17.66 4.95 -33.61
C LYS A 88 17.40 6.11 -32.64
N LYS A 89 17.04 7.30 -33.15
CA LYS A 89 16.69 8.46 -32.32
C LYS A 89 15.44 8.21 -31.46
N LYS A 90 14.36 7.68 -32.06
CA LYS A 90 13.12 7.35 -31.34
C LYS A 90 13.36 6.28 -30.27
N LEU A 91 14.05 5.20 -30.63
CA LEU A 91 14.41 4.14 -29.69
C LEU A 91 15.30 4.65 -28.55
N GLY A 92 16.27 5.53 -28.85
CA GLY A 92 17.09 6.20 -27.85
C GLY A 92 16.27 7.08 -26.89
N SER A 93 15.19 7.70 -27.36
CA SER A 93 14.27 8.45 -26.50
C SER A 93 13.53 7.52 -25.53
N TYR A 94 13.02 6.39 -26.01
CA TYR A 94 12.39 5.39 -25.15
C TYR A 94 13.38 4.81 -24.14
N ASN A 95 14.62 4.53 -24.54
CA ASN A 95 15.67 4.06 -23.62
C ASN A 95 15.92 5.06 -22.47
N LYS A 96 15.97 6.36 -22.78
CA LYS A 96 16.11 7.40 -21.74
C LYS A 96 14.91 7.44 -20.78
N ASN A 97 13.70 7.31 -21.31
CA ASN A 97 12.48 7.26 -20.49
C ASN A 97 12.48 6.02 -19.58
N ILE A 98 12.81 4.85 -20.12
CA ILE A 98 12.95 3.60 -19.37
C ILE A 98 14.00 3.77 -18.27
N ASP A 99 15.18 4.29 -18.58
CA ASP A 99 16.24 4.52 -17.58
C ASP A 99 15.79 5.48 -16.46
N SER A 100 15.05 6.54 -16.81
CA SER A 100 14.49 7.46 -15.83
C SER A 100 13.46 6.78 -14.92
N LEU A 101 12.55 5.99 -15.48
CA LEU A 101 11.54 5.25 -14.73
C LEU A 101 12.18 4.17 -13.83
N VAL A 102 13.18 3.45 -14.33
CA VAL A 102 13.95 2.47 -13.54
C VAL A 102 14.63 3.14 -12.36
N ARG A 103 15.28 4.30 -12.56
CA ARG A 103 15.93 5.04 -11.47
C ARG A 103 14.93 5.57 -10.45
N LYS A 104 13.78 6.05 -10.92
CA LYS A 104 12.69 6.49 -10.04
C LYS A 104 12.19 5.33 -9.17
N TYR A 105 11.94 4.18 -9.79
CA TYR A 105 11.52 2.97 -9.09
C TYR A 105 12.59 2.45 -8.11
N GLU A 106 13.88 2.51 -8.48
CA GLU A 106 15.02 2.13 -7.63
C GLU A 106 15.18 3.02 -6.39
N GLY A 107 14.70 4.26 -6.45
CA GLY A 107 14.68 5.19 -5.33
C GLY A 107 13.58 4.95 -4.29
N THR A 108 12.71 3.96 -4.51
CA THR A 108 11.59 3.64 -3.62
C THR A 108 12.00 2.62 -2.54
N PHE A 109 11.11 2.36 -1.58
CA PHE A 109 11.36 1.35 -0.54
C PHE A 109 11.19 -0.07 -1.10
N LEU A 110 12.30 -0.66 -1.56
CA LEU A 110 12.31 -2.01 -2.15
C LEU A 110 12.52 -3.12 -1.11
N ILE A 111 11.67 -4.15 -1.13
CA ILE A 111 11.86 -5.40 -0.40
C ILE A 111 12.90 -6.30 -1.09
N LYS A 112 13.41 -7.32 -0.39
CA LYS A 112 14.47 -8.21 -0.89
C LYS A 112 14.14 -8.86 -2.24
N LYS A 113 12.89 -9.31 -2.42
CA LYS A 113 12.42 -9.92 -3.67
C LYS A 113 12.41 -8.91 -4.81
N GLU A 114 11.93 -7.68 -4.58
CA GLU A 114 11.92 -6.60 -5.57
C GLU A 114 13.32 -6.23 -6.02
N LYS A 115 14.28 -6.11 -5.09
CA LYS A 115 15.68 -5.81 -5.43
C LYS A 115 16.27 -6.84 -6.39
N SER A 116 16.02 -8.12 -6.13
CA SER A 116 16.49 -9.21 -6.98
C SER A 116 15.84 -9.15 -8.37
N GLN A 117 14.53 -8.95 -8.44
CA GLN A 117 13.80 -8.91 -9.72
C GLN A 117 14.13 -7.64 -10.53
N LEU A 118 14.34 -6.50 -9.87
CA LEU A 118 14.77 -5.26 -10.51
C LEU A 118 16.19 -5.39 -11.10
N ALA A 119 17.09 -6.09 -10.42
CA ALA A 119 18.43 -6.35 -10.94
C ALA A 119 18.40 -7.22 -12.20
N ASP A 120 17.55 -8.26 -12.22
CA ASP A 120 17.36 -9.09 -13.42
C ASP A 120 16.72 -8.27 -14.55
N LEU A 121 15.67 -7.49 -14.27
CA LEU A 121 15.06 -6.58 -15.25
C LEU A 121 16.09 -5.63 -15.87
N LYS A 122 16.95 -5.00 -15.06
CA LYS A 122 18.01 -4.10 -15.55
C LYS A 122 18.97 -4.83 -16.50
N THR A 123 19.30 -6.08 -16.21
CA THR A 123 20.13 -6.91 -17.08
C THR A 123 19.42 -7.19 -18.40
N LYS A 124 18.15 -7.63 -18.36
CA LYS A 124 17.34 -7.88 -19.56
C LYS A 124 17.14 -6.63 -20.41
N LEU A 125 16.95 -5.47 -19.81
CA LEU A 125 16.85 -4.19 -20.52
C LEU A 125 18.14 -3.86 -21.28
N ARG A 126 19.32 -4.07 -20.66
CA ARG A 126 20.62 -3.85 -21.31
C ARG A 126 20.85 -4.83 -22.45
N ASP A 127 20.57 -6.11 -22.23
CA ASP A 127 20.69 -7.15 -23.25
C ASP A 127 19.73 -6.87 -24.42
N GLY A 128 18.51 -6.41 -24.12
CA GLY A 128 17.52 -6.01 -25.12
C GLY A 128 18.01 -4.86 -26.00
N ILE A 129 18.70 -3.86 -25.44
CA ILE A 129 19.31 -2.77 -26.23
C ILE A 129 20.40 -3.30 -27.17
N ILE A 130 21.21 -4.26 -26.73
CA ILE A 130 22.25 -4.87 -27.57
C ILE A 130 21.61 -5.62 -28.74
N ILE A 131 20.59 -6.44 -28.47
CA ILE A 131 19.84 -7.19 -29.49
C ILE A 131 19.18 -6.24 -30.49
N GLU A 132 18.53 -5.18 -30.01
CA GLU A 132 17.92 -4.13 -30.84
C GLU A 132 18.94 -3.47 -31.78
N ASN A 133 20.10 -3.09 -31.26
CA ASN A 133 21.16 -2.50 -32.08
C ASN A 133 21.68 -3.47 -33.15
N ASN A 134 21.82 -4.76 -32.82
CA ASN A 134 22.21 -5.78 -33.78
C ASN A 134 21.16 -5.96 -34.88
N ILE A 135 19.88 -5.95 -34.52
CA ILE A 135 18.76 -6.02 -35.48
C ILE A 135 18.77 -4.84 -36.44
N ILE A 136 18.93 -3.63 -35.92
CA ILE A 136 18.95 -2.41 -36.73
C ILE A 136 20.19 -2.40 -37.64
N THR A 137 21.35 -2.78 -37.12
CA THR A 137 22.60 -2.84 -37.90
C THR A 137 22.49 -3.87 -39.03
N MET A 138 21.90 -5.03 -38.74
CA MET A 138 21.65 -6.06 -39.75
C MET A 138 20.69 -5.56 -40.84
N ALA A 139 19.62 -4.89 -40.43
CA ALA A 139 18.64 -4.30 -41.35
C ALA A 139 19.24 -3.19 -42.24
N GLU A 140 20.16 -2.39 -41.70
CA GLU A 140 20.77 -1.23 -42.35
C GLU A 140 21.92 -1.62 -43.29
N ILE A 141 22.77 -2.56 -42.90
CA ILE A 141 23.96 -2.97 -43.68
C ILE A 141 23.61 -4.03 -44.72
N HIS A 142 22.72 -4.97 -44.38
CA HIS A 142 22.39 -6.10 -45.24
C HIS A 142 21.01 -5.89 -45.89
N THR A 143 19.96 -6.43 -45.28
CA THR A 143 18.60 -6.34 -45.79
C THR A 143 17.59 -6.26 -44.66
N LEU A 144 16.43 -5.64 -44.92
CA LEU A 144 15.31 -5.63 -43.99
C LEU A 144 14.85 -7.04 -43.62
N ALA A 145 14.95 -7.99 -44.55
CA ALA A 145 14.59 -9.40 -44.32
C ALA A 145 15.51 -10.05 -43.28
N GLU A 146 16.83 -9.79 -43.33
CA GLU A 146 17.79 -10.30 -42.34
C GLU A 146 17.58 -9.66 -40.96
N GLY A 147 17.33 -8.35 -40.91
CA GLY A 147 16.95 -7.66 -39.69
C GLY A 147 15.67 -8.24 -39.07
N ARG A 148 14.65 -8.47 -39.89
CA ARG A 148 13.39 -9.11 -39.48
C ARG A 148 13.62 -10.52 -38.96
N HIS A 149 14.42 -11.33 -39.66
CA HIS A 149 14.76 -12.68 -39.22
C HIS A 149 15.44 -12.67 -37.85
N LEU A 150 16.37 -11.74 -37.62
CA LEU A 150 17.03 -11.60 -36.31
C LEU A 150 16.05 -11.14 -35.21
N PHE A 151 15.11 -10.25 -35.54
CA PHE A 151 14.05 -9.83 -34.63
C PHE A 151 13.13 -11.00 -34.24
N GLU A 152 12.72 -11.82 -35.21
CA GLU A 152 11.91 -13.02 -34.97
C GLU A 152 12.67 -14.07 -34.12
N ALA A 153 13.95 -14.29 -34.41
CA ALA A 153 14.77 -15.30 -33.73
C ALA A 153 15.14 -14.92 -32.29
N SER A 154 15.41 -13.64 -32.02
CA SER A 154 15.98 -13.19 -30.74
C SER A 154 15.30 -11.96 -30.13
N GLY A 155 14.87 -11.01 -30.97
CA GLY A 155 14.23 -9.77 -30.53
C GLY A 155 12.92 -10.02 -29.78
N LYS A 156 12.01 -10.82 -30.33
CA LYS A 156 10.73 -11.17 -29.68
C LYS A 156 10.93 -11.79 -28.31
N THR A 157 11.85 -12.75 -28.19
CA THR A 157 12.19 -13.40 -26.93
C THR A 157 12.74 -12.40 -25.91
N ALA A 158 13.62 -11.48 -26.33
CA ALA A 158 14.13 -10.43 -25.45
C ALA A 158 13.01 -9.53 -24.90
N TYR A 159 12.09 -9.07 -25.76
CA TYR A 159 10.95 -8.26 -25.35
C TYR A 159 9.97 -9.01 -24.44
N ASN A 160 9.72 -10.29 -24.72
CA ASN A 160 8.88 -11.14 -23.88
C ASN A 160 9.50 -11.33 -22.48
N ASN A 161 10.81 -11.59 -22.40
CA ASN A 161 11.52 -11.73 -21.12
C ASN A 161 11.46 -10.44 -20.28
N ILE A 162 11.60 -9.27 -20.91
CA ILE A 162 11.45 -7.98 -20.22
C ILE A 162 10.01 -7.82 -19.71
N SER A 163 9.02 -8.14 -20.54
CA SER A 163 7.59 -8.04 -20.18
C SER A 163 7.19 -8.99 -19.04
N GLU A 164 7.77 -10.18 -19.02
CA GLU A 164 7.60 -11.16 -17.93
C GLU A 164 8.15 -10.61 -16.62
N LYS A 165 9.37 -10.05 -16.62
CA LYS A 165 9.96 -9.44 -15.42
C LYS A 165 9.16 -8.25 -14.90
N LEU A 166 8.62 -7.42 -15.80
CA LEU A 166 7.74 -6.32 -15.42
C LEU A 166 6.42 -6.82 -14.81
N SER A 167 5.87 -7.90 -15.35
CA SER A 167 4.68 -8.54 -14.80
C SER A 167 4.94 -9.14 -13.42
N GLU A 168 6.10 -9.78 -13.21
CA GLU A 168 6.52 -10.27 -11.90
C GLU A 168 6.67 -9.15 -10.87
N LEU A 169 7.34 -8.05 -11.24
CA LEU A 169 7.45 -6.86 -10.38
C LEU A 169 6.09 -6.24 -10.05
N SER A 170 5.20 -6.17 -11.03
CA SER A 170 3.84 -5.64 -10.83
C SER A 170 3.03 -6.53 -9.87
N ARG A 171 3.15 -7.86 -9.99
CA ARG A 171 2.52 -8.80 -9.04
C ARG A 171 3.05 -8.62 -7.62
N ILE A 172 4.36 -8.37 -7.46
CA ILE A 172 4.93 -8.10 -6.13
C ILE A 172 4.31 -6.84 -5.52
N GLN A 173 4.02 -5.80 -6.31
CA GLN A 173 3.32 -4.62 -5.81
C GLN A 173 1.90 -4.93 -5.35
N THR A 174 1.16 -5.74 -6.12
CA THR A 174 -0.19 -6.19 -5.74
C THR A 174 -0.16 -7.01 -4.45
N ASP A 175 0.70 -8.04 -4.37
CA ASP A 175 0.82 -8.91 -3.20
C ASP A 175 1.14 -8.10 -1.93
N ALA A 176 2.09 -7.16 -2.03
CA ALA A 176 2.47 -6.30 -0.91
C ALA A 176 1.36 -5.29 -0.54
N GLY A 177 0.59 -4.82 -1.52
CA GLY A 177 -0.59 -3.97 -1.28
C GLY A 177 -1.71 -4.73 -0.56
N GLU A 178 -2.00 -5.96 -0.97
CA GLU A 178 -2.99 -6.83 -0.31
C GLU A 178 -2.60 -7.14 1.14
N GLU A 179 -1.31 -7.34 1.42
CA GLU A 179 -0.82 -7.54 2.79
C GLU A 179 -1.07 -6.32 3.68
N LEU A 180 -0.83 -5.10 3.18
CA LEU A 180 -1.13 -3.85 3.90
C LEU A 180 -2.63 -3.67 4.16
N ILE A 181 -3.48 -4.07 3.22
CA ILE A 181 -4.94 -4.05 3.39
C ILE A 181 -5.35 -5.03 4.49
N ARG A 182 -4.86 -6.27 4.43
CA ARG A 182 -5.17 -7.31 5.42
C ARG A 182 -4.74 -6.91 6.84
N GLU A 183 -3.56 -6.28 6.98
CA GLU A 183 -3.12 -5.73 8.26
C GLU A 183 -4.04 -4.60 8.75
N SER A 184 -4.47 -3.71 7.85
CA SER A 184 -5.40 -2.62 8.17
C SER A 184 -6.78 -3.13 8.61
N GLU A 185 -7.31 -4.16 7.95
CA GLU A 185 -8.59 -4.79 8.33
C GLU A 185 -8.52 -5.43 9.73
N SER A 186 -7.41 -6.09 10.04
CA SER A 186 -7.16 -6.64 11.38
C SER A 186 -7.17 -5.54 12.45
N ILE A 187 -6.51 -4.40 12.18
CA ILE A 187 -6.51 -3.24 13.08
C ILE A 187 -7.91 -2.66 13.27
N VAL A 188 -8.69 -2.51 12.19
CA VAL A 188 -10.08 -2.01 12.26
C VAL A 188 -10.96 -2.95 13.09
N SER A 189 -10.81 -4.28 12.92
CA SER A 189 -11.57 -5.25 13.69
C SER A 189 -11.29 -5.15 15.20
N GLY A 190 -10.02 -4.98 15.59
CA GLY A 190 -9.62 -4.72 16.97
C GLY A 190 -10.17 -3.39 17.50
N SER A 191 -10.10 -2.33 16.68
CA SER A 191 -10.62 -1.01 17.05
C SER A 191 -12.14 -1.02 17.30
N LYS A 192 -12.92 -1.78 16.52
CA LYS A 192 -14.36 -1.96 16.74
C LYS A 192 -14.67 -2.64 18.08
N LEU A 193 -13.87 -3.61 18.50
CA LEU A 193 -14.03 -4.26 19.80
C LEU A 193 -13.81 -3.27 20.95
N TYR A 194 -12.75 -2.44 20.86
CA TYR A 194 -12.48 -1.40 21.85
C TYR A 194 -13.61 -0.38 21.95
N SER A 195 -14.08 0.12 20.79
CA SER A 195 -15.18 1.07 20.73
C SER A 195 -16.49 0.49 21.28
N THR A 196 -16.82 -0.77 20.94
CA THR A 196 -18.01 -1.46 21.47
C THR A 196 -17.92 -1.65 22.98
N ALA A 197 -16.75 -2.04 23.50
CA ALA A 197 -16.53 -2.16 24.94
C ALA A 197 -16.72 -0.82 25.65
N GLN A 198 -16.24 0.28 25.07
CA GLN A 198 -16.43 1.62 25.61
C GLN A 198 -17.91 2.04 25.65
N VAL A 199 -18.69 1.75 24.60
CA VAL A 199 -20.14 2.01 24.60
C VAL A 199 -20.85 1.21 25.69
N CYS A 200 -20.54 -0.09 25.82
CA CYS A 200 -21.07 -0.92 26.90
C CYS A 200 -20.72 -0.38 28.29
N LEU A 201 -19.47 0.07 28.48
CA LEU A 201 -19.01 0.66 29.73
C LEU A 201 -19.77 1.96 30.04
N ALA A 202 -19.98 2.81 29.03
CA ALA A 202 -20.73 4.06 29.17
C ALA A 202 -22.20 3.81 29.56
N ILE A 203 -22.86 2.82 28.95
CA ILE A 203 -24.23 2.41 29.31
C ILE A 203 -24.27 1.93 30.77
N PHE A 204 -23.32 1.09 31.18
CA PHE A 204 -23.25 0.58 32.55
C PHE A 204 -23.10 1.71 33.57
N ILE A 205 -22.25 2.69 33.28
CA ILE A 205 -22.06 3.89 34.11
C ILE A 205 -23.37 4.69 34.20
N GLY A 206 -24.07 4.89 33.08
CA GLY A 206 -25.36 5.57 33.05
C GLY A 206 -26.39 4.92 33.98
N ILE A 207 -26.50 3.59 33.93
CA ILE A 207 -27.39 2.81 34.81
C ILE A 207 -26.99 2.97 36.28
N MET A 208 -25.68 2.90 36.59
CA MET A 208 -25.18 3.07 37.95
C MET A 208 -25.51 4.46 38.53
N ILE A 209 -25.35 5.52 37.73
CA ILE A 209 -25.67 6.89 38.14
C ILE A 209 -27.15 7.01 38.49
N VAL A 210 -28.05 6.49 37.64
CA VAL A 210 -29.50 6.51 37.88
C VAL A 210 -29.86 5.79 39.19
N ASN A 211 -29.31 4.59 39.42
CA ASN A 211 -29.55 3.82 40.65
C ASN A 211 -29.06 4.55 41.91
N LEU A 212 -27.91 5.21 41.82
CA LEU A 212 -27.33 5.95 42.94
C LEU A 212 -28.17 7.19 43.30
N VAL A 213 -28.68 7.90 42.30
CA VAL A 213 -29.60 9.04 42.49
C VAL A 213 -30.92 8.58 43.13
N LEU A 214 -31.54 7.51 42.62
CA LEU A 214 -32.79 6.96 43.17
C LEU A 214 -32.63 6.51 44.63
N THR A 215 -31.54 5.79 44.94
CA THR A 215 -31.25 5.34 46.31
C THR A 215 -31.01 6.51 47.27
N SER A 216 -30.33 7.56 46.81
CA SER A 216 -30.08 8.75 47.63
C SER A 216 -31.36 9.52 47.98
N LYS A 217 -32.33 9.58 47.05
CA LYS A 217 -33.66 10.18 47.30
C LYS A 217 -34.44 9.40 48.37
N VAL A 218 -34.42 8.07 48.30
CA VAL A 218 -35.10 7.21 49.27
C VAL A 218 -34.48 7.33 50.68
N ALA A 219 -33.15 7.42 50.77
CA ALA A 219 -32.46 7.58 52.05
C ALA A 219 -32.75 8.93 52.74
N ASN A 220 -32.94 10.01 51.96
CA ASN A 220 -33.34 11.32 52.50
C ASN A 220 -34.78 11.30 53.05
N ILE A 221 -35.72 10.63 52.37
CA ILE A 221 -37.13 10.53 52.81
C ILE A 221 -37.25 9.78 54.15
N THR A 222 -36.41 8.77 54.39
CA THR A 222 -36.40 8.07 55.69
C THR A 222 -35.85 8.92 56.83
N ASN A 223 -34.94 9.86 56.56
CA ASN A 223 -34.33 10.70 57.61
C ASN A 223 -35.32 11.77 58.13
N ASP A 224 -36.21 12.27 57.28
CA ASP A 224 -37.25 13.23 57.69
C ASP A 224 -38.33 12.60 58.58
N ARG A 225 -38.58 11.29 58.47
CA ARG A 225 -39.56 10.60 59.33
C ARG A 225 -39.09 10.33 60.76
N PHE A 226 -37.82 10.56 61.09
CA PHE A 226 -37.28 10.43 62.45
C PHE A 226 -37.03 11.78 63.15
N LYS A 227 -37.51 12.89 62.57
CA LYS A 227 -37.52 14.23 63.20
C LYS A 227 -38.93 14.68 63.61
N LEU A 228 -39.74 13.76 64.12
CA LEU A 228 -40.98 14.12 64.81
C LEU A 228 -40.88 13.56 66.24
N ASN A 229 -40.88 14.51 67.20
CA ASN A 229 -41.07 14.30 68.63
C ASN A 229 -42.30 13.42 68.90
#